data_AF-A0A914D316-F1
#
_entry.id   AF-A0A914D316-F1
#
_cell.length_a   1.000
_cell.length_b   1.000
_cell.length_c   1.000
_cell.angle_alpha   90.00
_cell.angle_beta   90.00
_cell.angle_gamma   90.00
#
_symmetry.space_group_name_H-M   'P 1'
#
loop_
_entity.id
_entity.type
_entity.pdbx_description
1 polymer ?
#
loop_
_entity_poly.entity_id
_entity_poly.type
_entity_poly.pdbx_seq_one_letter_code
_entity_poly.pdbx_strand_id
1 'polypeptide(L)'
;MIITIHLVGGESDWLNRVNLDPQISFTELEKLIETMTTIPPLYQYITWRGKLIPASKNPLQSIKEGEELVVFPKQSPWNPHWIALVSHDGINEIYFVKTHYMGSTKSSRKSASVPDLREVFCYILLEKIGLGPECHFYTTPPGMSEMTLYIATKSIPNMEHMENATPSSSNIINIIMEIHLASSILCLADVHARNCGYQNLKPVIFDFSVPPNDEGNYKMKLEDFSHMKPQCVDTIVNAR
;
A
#
# COMPACT_ATOMS: atom_id res chain seq x y z
N MET A 1 -7.85 3.10 33.23
CA MET A 1 -9.02 3.07 32.32
C MET A 1 -8.86 1.84 31.44
N ILE A 2 -9.85 0.95 31.45
CA ILE A 2 -9.77 -0.26 30.62
C ILE A 2 -10.21 0.08 29.19
N ILE A 3 -9.33 -0.17 28.23
CA ILE A 3 -9.65 -0.08 26.80
C ILE A 3 -9.24 -1.35 26.08
N THR A 4 -9.83 -1.58 24.90
CA THR A 4 -9.46 -2.71 24.05
C THR A 4 -8.52 -2.23 22.96
N ILE A 5 -7.36 -2.86 22.83
CA ILE A 5 -6.46 -2.67 21.69
C ILE A 5 -6.75 -3.80 20.69
N HIS A 6 -7.17 -3.43 19.50
CA HIS A 6 -7.41 -4.33 18.39
C HIS A 6 -6.32 -4.14 17.34
N LEU A 7 -5.52 -5.18 17.13
CA LEU A 7 -4.57 -5.24 16.04
C LEU A 7 -5.22 -5.87 14.82
N VAL A 8 -5.22 -5.16 13.70
CA VAL A 8 -5.83 -5.58 12.43
C VAL A 8 -4.73 -5.70 11.37
N GLY A 9 -4.76 -6.76 10.55
CA GLY A 9 -3.86 -6.91 9.39
C GLY A 9 -2.93 -8.14 9.37
N GLY A 10 -3.14 -9.14 10.23
CA GLY A 10 -2.43 -10.44 10.18
C GLY A 10 -3.36 -11.62 9.83
N GLU A 11 -2.85 -12.86 9.79
CA GLU A 11 -3.68 -14.08 9.59
C GLU A 11 -4.69 -14.32 10.73
N SER A 12 -4.62 -13.55 11.82
CA SER A 12 -5.62 -13.50 12.88
C SER A 12 -5.73 -12.08 13.45
N ASP A 13 -6.96 -11.56 13.45
CA ASP A 13 -7.29 -10.35 14.20
C ASP A 13 -7.04 -10.61 15.69
N TRP A 14 -6.35 -9.69 16.34
CA TRP A 14 -5.92 -9.85 17.73
C TRP A 14 -6.52 -8.75 18.60
N LEU A 15 -7.24 -9.14 19.65
CA LEU A 15 -7.88 -8.23 20.60
C LEU A 15 -7.34 -8.47 22.00
N ASN A 16 -6.90 -7.40 22.66
CA ASN A 16 -6.45 -7.49 24.03
C ASN A 16 -6.97 -6.32 24.88
N ARG A 17 -7.41 -6.62 26.10
CA ARG A 17 -7.88 -5.60 27.05
C ARG A 17 -6.71 -5.13 27.89
N VAL A 18 -6.49 -3.83 27.88
CA VAL A 18 -5.35 -3.21 28.57
C VAL A 18 -5.86 -2.13 29.49
N ASN A 19 -5.34 -2.11 30.72
CA ASN A 19 -5.58 -1.01 31.63
C ASN A 19 -4.55 0.09 31.35
N LEU A 20 -5.00 1.21 30.77
CA LEU A 20 -4.16 2.35 30.45
C LEU A 20 -4.39 3.50 31.42
N ASP A 21 -3.33 4.25 31.68
CA ASP A 21 -3.42 5.56 32.30
C ASP A 21 -4.05 6.55 31.29
N PRO A 22 -5.18 7.22 31.61
CA PRO A 22 -5.75 8.26 30.76
C PRO A 22 -4.81 9.44 30.46
N GLN A 23 -3.75 9.62 31.26
CA GLN A 23 -2.72 10.64 31.10
C GLN A 23 -1.45 10.12 30.41
N ILE A 24 -1.46 8.89 29.88
CA ILE A 24 -0.33 8.33 29.13
C ILE A 24 0.07 9.25 27.98
N SER A 25 1.35 9.49 27.77
CA SER A 25 1.78 10.25 26.58
C SER A 25 1.67 9.40 25.31
N PHE A 26 1.58 10.06 24.14
CA PHE A 26 1.54 9.35 22.86
C PHE A 26 2.74 8.41 22.66
N THR A 27 3.95 8.86 23.00
CA THR A 27 5.17 8.05 22.87
C THR A 27 5.18 6.84 23.82
N GLU A 28 4.64 6.97 25.02
CA GLU A 28 4.50 5.84 25.95
C GLU A 28 3.44 4.85 25.47
N LEU A 29 2.34 5.35 24.88
CA LEU A 29 1.32 4.52 24.25
C LEU A 29 1.92 3.71 23.08
N GLU A 30 2.73 4.34 22.23
CA GLU A 30 3.39 3.65 21.12
C GLU A 30 4.35 2.56 21.61
N LYS A 31 5.17 2.84 22.62
CA LYS A 31 6.08 1.84 23.21
C LYS A 31 5.34 0.67 23.87
N LEU A 32 4.19 0.95 24.48
CA LEU A 32 3.36 -0.09 25.06
C LEU A 32 2.81 -1.01 23.97
N ILE A 33 2.28 -0.43 22.89
CA ILE A 33 1.79 -1.18 21.73
C ILE A 33 2.92 -1.98 21.10
N GLU A 34 4.12 -1.42 20.96
CA GLU A 34 5.32 -2.13 20.48
C GLU A 34 5.63 -3.35 21.35
N THR A 35 5.62 -3.19 22.67
CA THR A 35 5.88 -4.31 23.60
C THR A 35 4.85 -5.44 23.44
N MET A 36 3.60 -5.09 23.12
CA MET A 36 2.50 -6.04 23.00
C MET A 36 2.40 -6.70 21.62
N THR A 37 2.77 -5.98 20.57
CA THR A 37 2.53 -6.38 19.16
C THR A 37 3.80 -6.59 18.36
N THR A 38 4.95 -6.24 18.94
CA THR A 38 6.27 -6.16 18.29
C THR A 38 6.34 -5.19 17.11
N ILE A 39 5.35 -4.31 16.94
CA ILE A 39 5.32 -3.28 15.89
C ILE A 39 6.01 -2.02 16.41
N PRO A 40 7.12 -1.56 15.81
CA PRO A 40 7.80 -0.36 16.28
C PRO A 40 6.93 0.91 16.14
N PRO A 41 7.06 1.92 17.02
CA PRO A 41 6.27 3.16 17.04
C PRO A 41 6.07 3.83 15.68
N LEU A 42 7.14 3.91 14.88
CA LEU A 42 7.13 4.52 13.54
C LEU A 42 6.14 3.85 12.55
N TYR A 43 5.73 2.61 12.86
CA TYR A 43 4.84 1.78 12.07
C TYR A 43 3.50 1.53 12.73
N GLN A 44 3.11 2.34 13.71
CA GLN A 44 1.79 2.20 14.33
C GLN A 44 0.84 3.24 13.76
N TYR A 45 -0.24 2.79 13.11
CA TYR A 45 -1.40 3.64 12.86
C TYR A 45 -2.43 3.37 13.94
N ILE A 46 -2.49 4.28 14.92
CA ILE A 46 -3.43 4.17 16.04
C ILE A 46 -4.65 5.03 15.72
N THR A 47 -5.79 4.38 15.57
CA THR A 47 -7.06 5.06 15.29
C THR A 47 -8.09 4.81 16.39
N TRP A 48 -8.94 5.80 16.62
CA TRP A 48 -10.12 5.71 17.48
C TRP A 48 -11.33 6.14 16.67
N ARG A 49 -12.35 5.28 16.57
CA ARG A 49 -13.55 5.49 15.74
C ARG A 49 -13.20 5.85 14.28
N GLY A 50 -12.18 5.17 13.74
CA GLY A 50 -11.69 5.37 12.37
C GLY A 50 -10.90 6.66 12.13
N LYS A 51 -10.57 7.43 13.17
CA LYS A 51 -9.76 8.66 13.06
C LYS A 51 -8.42 8.48 13.75
N LEU A 52 -7.36 9.03 13.14
CA LEU A 52 -6.03 9.02 13.73
C LEU A 52 -6.06 9.72 15.10
N ILE A 53 -5.46 9.08 16.09
CA ILE A 53 -5.33 9.70 17.41
C ILE A 53 -4.25 10.79 17.33
N PRO A 54 -4.50 12.00 17.85
CA PRO A 54 -3.52 13.07 17.80
C PRO A 54 -2.30 12.74 18.65
N ALA A 55 -1.11 13.00 18.11
CA ALA A 55 0.17 12.95 18.83
C ALA A 55 0.26 14.08 19.85
N SER A 56 -0.56 14.00 20.90
CA SER A 56 -0.67 14.99 21.97
C SER A 56 -0.16 14.44 23.30
N LYS A 57 -0.03 15.32 24.28
CA LYS A 57 0.43 14.94 25.63
C LYS A 57 -0.50 13.92 26.30
N ASN A 58 -1.80 13.97 25.99
CA ASN A 58 -2.84 13.11 26.56
C ASN A 58 -3.80 12.63 25.45
N PRO A 59 -3.35 11.71 24.58
CA PRO A 59 -4.10 11.28 23.39
C PRO A 59 -5.41 10.57 23.73
N LEU A 60 -5.56 10.05 24.96
CA LEU A 60 -6.73 9.30 25.41
C LEU A 60 -7.76 10.14 26.17
N GLN A 61 -7.54 11.45 26.33
CA GLN A 61 -8.39 12.31 27.19
C GLN A 61 -9.87 12.32 26.78
N SER A 62 -10.17 12.11 25.49
CA SER A 62 -11.53 12.07 24.95
C SER A 62 -12.13 10.66 24.85
N ILE A 63 -11.36 9.62 25.20
CA ILE A 63 -11.73 8.21 25.05
C ILE A 63 -12.32 7.70 26.35
N LYS A 64 -13.40 6.92 26.26
CA LYS A 64 -14.10 6.38 27.43
C LYS A 64 -13.67 4.95 27.74
N GLU A 65 -13.90 4.54 28.98
CA GLU A 65 -13.72 3.15 29.39
C GLU A 65 -14.58 2.20 28.56
N GLY A 66 -14.00 1.07 28.15
CA GLY A 66 -14.62 0.08 27.29
C GLY A 66 -14.53 0.38 25.78
N GLU A 67 -13.99 1.54 25.39
CA GLU A 67 -13.79 1.85 23.97
C GLU A 67 -12.55 1.16 23.39
N GLU A 68 -12.49 1.15 22.06
CA GLU A 68 -11.52 0.42 21.26
C GLU A 68 -10.55 1.36 20.55
N LEU A 69 -9.27 1.01 20.61
CA LEU A 69 -8.24 1.55 19.74
C LEU A 69 -7.89 0.49 18.70
N VAL A 70 -7.93 0.88 17.43
CA VAL A 70 -7.51 0.02 16.34
C VAL A 70 -6.10 0.42 15.95
N VAL A 71 -5.18 -0.52 16.14
CA VAL A 71 -3.79 -0.40 15.72
C VAL A 71 -3.65 -1.18 14.43
N PHE A 72 -3.16 -0.50 13.40
CA PHE A 72 -2.67 -1.18 12.22
C PHE A 72 -1.14 -1.17 12.31
N PRO A 73 -0.45 -2.29 12.02
CA PRO A 73 0.87 -2.14 11.49
C PRO A 73 0.72 -1.22 10.28
N LYS A 74 1.64 -0.30 10.10
CA LYS A 74 1.86 0.40 8.85
C LYS A 74 2.30 -0.69 7.88
N GLN A 75 1.31 -1.43 7.41
CA GLN A 75 1.28 -2.48 6.42
C GLN A 75 0.15 -2.07 5.49
N SER A 76 0.55 -1.96 4.24
CA SER A 76 -0.32 -1.70 3.12
C SER A 76 -1.42 -2.78 3.08
N PRO A 77 -2.64 -2.51 2.59
CA PRO A 77 -3.76 -3.47 2.53
C PRO A 77 -3.53 -4.71 1.62
N TRP A 78 -2.28 -5.12 1.39
CA TRP A 78 -1.85 -6.18 0.49
C TRP A 78 -1.17 -7.32 1.25
N ASN A 79 -1.56 -8.54 0.91
CA ASN A 79 -0.83 -9.78 1.20
C ASN A 79 0.66 -9.66 0.79
N PRO A 80 1.57 -10.49 1.34
CA PRO A 80 2.74 -10.04 2.11
C PRO A 80 3.65 -9.05 1.35
N HIS A 81 3.30 -7.77 1.33
CA HIS A 81 4.21 -6.71 0.93
C HIS A 81 4.99 -6.28 2.17
N TRP A 82 6.27 -6.62 2.22
CA TRP A 82 7.15 -6.27 3.33
C TRP A 82 7.40 -4.76 3.26
N ILE A 83 7.49 -4.09 4.40
CA ILE A 83 7.92 -2.70 4.44
C ILE A 83 9.35 -2.67 4.96
N ALA A 84 10.26 -2.11 4.15
CA ALA A 84 11.65 -1.94 4.51
C ALA A 84 11.90 -0.49 4.91
N LEU A 85 12.49 -0.31 6.10
CA LEU A 85 13.09 0.96 6.49
C LEU A 85 14.54 0.94 6.06
N VAL A 86 14.94 1.95 5.29
CA VAL A 86 16.33 2.16 4.94
C VAL A 86 16.78 3.45 5.61
N SER A 87 17.67 3.31 6.59
CA SER A 87 18.31 4.44 7.27
C SER A 87 19.73 4.60 6.73
N HIS A 88 20.02 5.72 6.09
CA HIS A 88 21.36 6.08 5.65
C HIS A 88 21.57 7.59 5.81
N ASP A 89 22.76 8.00 6.26
CA ASP A 89 23.13 9.42 6.40
C ASP A 89 22.13 10.29 7.19
N GLY A 90 21.43 9.70 8.16
CA GLY A 90 20.40 10.38 8.95
C GLY A 90 19.05 10.58 8.24
N ILE A 91 18.91 10.06 7.02
CA ILE A 91 17.65 10.00 6.28
C ILE A 91 17.00 8.63 6.54
N ASN A 92 15.69 8.63 6.79
CA ASN A 92 14.89 7.43 6.92
C ASN A 92 13.91 7.34 5.74
N GLU A 93 14.07 6.32 4.91
CA GLU A 93 13.23 6.09 3.74
C GLU A 93 12.42 4.80 3.92
N ILE A 94 11.21 4.80 3.35
CA ILE A 94 10.28 3.68 3.44
C ILE A 94 10.16 3.08 2.05
N TYR A 95 10.33 1.77 1.96
CA TYR A 95 10.12 1.00 0.73
C TYR A 95 9.03 -0.05 0.94
N PHE A 96 8.14 -0.19 -0.04
CA PHE A 96 7.20 -1.30 -0.15
C PHE A 96 7.84 -2.38 -1.02
N VAL A 97 8.02 -3.56 -0.45
CA VAL A 97 8.75 -4.66 -1.07
C VAL A 97 7.77 -5.79 -1.37
N LYS A 98 7.64 -6.12 -2.66
CA LYS A 98 6.89 -7.28 -3.12
C LYS A 98 7.83 -8.32 -3.74
N THR A 99 7.43 -9.58 -3.66
CA THR A 99 8.05 -10.63 -4.47
C THR A 99 7.50 -10.53 -5.89
N HIS A 100 8.38 -10.55 -6.88
CA HIS A 100 7.98 -10.66 -8.28
C HIS A 100 7.04 -11.86 -8.49
N TYR A 101 5.95 -11.70 -9.26
CA TYR A 101 4.94 -12.74 -9.45
C TYR A 101 5.60 -13.98 -10.09
N MET A 102 5.38 -15.17 -9.52
CA MET A 102 6.16 -16.44 -9.65
C MET A 102 7.25 -16.72 -8.60
N GLY A 103 7.54 -15.80 -7.69
CA GLY A 103 8.50 -16.03 -6.60
C GLY A 103 8.03 -17.00 -5.50
N SER A 104 6.72 -17.25 -5.37
CA SER A 104 6.14 -18.30 -4.52
C SER A 104 4.60 -18.23 -4.56
N THR A 105 3.95 -18.98 -5.45
CA THR A 105 2.55 -19.40 -5.24
C THR A 105 2.53 -20.86 -4.82
N LYS A 106 1.79 -21.14 -3.74
CA LYS A 106 1.79 -22.35 -2.90
C LYS A 106 1.37 -23.67 -3.60
N SER A 107 1.64 -23.92 -4.88
CA SER A 107 1.24 -25.20 -5.52
C SER A 107 2.13 -25.77 -6.62
N SER A 108 3.24 -25.15 -7.02
CA SER A 108 4.17 -25.81 -7.94
C SER A 108 5.63 -25.59 -7.56
N ARG A 109 6.19 -26.59 -6.88
CA ARG A 109 7.64 -26.87 -6.79
C ARG A 109 8.24 -27.23 -8.16
N LYS A 110 7.92 -26.48 -9.22
CA LYS A 110 8.42 -26.74 -10.56
C LYS A 110 9.10 -25.47 -11.05
N SER A 111 10.43 -25.54 -10.98
CA SER A 111 11.43 -24.59 -11.48
C SER A 111 11.32 -23.19 -10.89
N ALA A 112 12.43 -22.70 -10.33
CA ALA A 112 12.71 -21.28 -10.29
C ALA A 112 12.55 -20.75 -11.73
N SER A 113 11.38 -20.21 -12.05
CA SER A 113 11.14 -19.59 -13.34
C SER A 113 11.99 -18.33 -13.37
N VAL A 114 12.63 -18.11 -14.52
CA VAL A 114 13.38 -16.88 -14.77
C VAL A 114 12.44 -15.71 -14.46
N PRO A 115 12.88 -14.70 -13.68
CA PRO A 115 12.05 -13.54 -13.38
C PRO A 115 11.51 -12.92 -14.66
N ASP A 116 10.24 -12.54 -14.65
CA ASP A 116 9.62 -11.89 -15.79
C ASP A 116 10.16 -10.47 -15.92
N LEU A 117 11.15 -10.31 -16.79
CA LEU A 117 11.78 -9.04 -17.05
C LEU A 117 10.79 -7.99 -17.61
N ARG A 118 9.59 -8.38 -18.05
CA ARG A 118 8.54 -7.45 -18.47
C ARG A 118 7.99 -6.65 -17.29
N GLU A 119 7.72 -7.30 -16.16
CA GLU A 119 7.27 -6.61 -14.94
C GLU A 119 8.35 -5.64 -14.45
N VAL A 120 9.61 -6.10 -14.40
CA VAL A 120 10.78 -5.28 -14.06
C VAL A 120 10.92 -4.08 -15.00
N PHE A 121 10.81 -4.31 -16.31
CA PHE A 121 10.87 -3.26 -17.32
C PHE A 121 9.77 -2.21 -17.11
N CYS A 122 8.54 -2.63 -16.82
CA CYS A 122 7.42 -1.71 -16.59
C CYS A 122 7.66 -0.85 -15.35
N TYR A 123 8.17 -1.41 -14.25
CA TYR A 123 8.52 -0.64 -13.06
C TYR A 123 9.58 0.43 -13.37
N ILE A 124 10.67 0.04 -14.05
CA ILE A 124 11.74 0.97 -14.45
C ILE A 124 11.19 2.06 -15.36
N LEU A 125 10.39 1.69 -16.36
CA LEU A 125 9.85 2.65 -17.33
C LEU A 125 8.92 3.66 -16.64
N LEU A 126 7.99 3.19 -15.81
CA LEU A 126 7.06 4.03 -15.05
C LEU A 126 7.81 5.02 -14.14
N GLU A 127 8.86 4.57 -13.44
CA GLU A 127 9.74 5.47 -12.69
C GLU A 127 10.34 6.54 -13.61
N LYS A 128 10.96 6.15 -14.73
CA LYS A 128 11.69 7.09 -15.61
C LYS A 128 10.78 8.11 -16.30
N ILE A 129 9.53 7.76 -16.57
CA ILE A 129 8.55 8.70 -17.14
C ILE A 129 7.76 9.47 -16.07
N GLY A 130 8.05 9.25 -14.78
CA GLY A 130 7.41 9.95 -13.67
C GLY A 130 5.97 9.50 -13.37
N LEU A 131 5.59 8.30 -13.82
CA LEU A 131 4.29 7.67 -13.53
C LEU A 131 4.38 6.56 -12.48
N GLY A 132 5.55 6.35 -11.87
CA GLY A 132 5.75 5.35 -10.82
C GLY A 132 6.73 5.83 -9.76
N PRO A 133 6.74 5.16 -8.59
CA PRO A 133 7.74 5.41 -7.54
C PRO A 133 9.15 5.02 -7.98
N GLU A 134 10.15 5.55 -7.29
CA GLU A 134 11.52 5.05 -7.37
C GLU A 134 11.55 3.56 -7.02
N CYS A 135 12.17 2.74 -7.87
CA CYS A 135 12.18 1.29 -7.73
C CYS A 135 13.59 0.72 -7.61
N HIS A 136 13.73 -0.29 -6.77
CA HIS A 136 14.97 -1.04 -6.56
C HIS A 136 14.68 -2.54 -6.67
N PHE A 137 15.62 -3.28 -7.22
CA PHE A 137 15.47 -4.71 -7.47
C PHE A 137 16.56 -5.47 -6.73
N TYR A 138 16.16 -6.47 -5.96
CA TYR A 138 17.08 -7.27 -5.15
C TYR A 138 16.84 -8.75 -5.38
N THR A 139 17.91 -9.52 -5.35
CA THR A 139 17.83 -10.99 -5.37
C THR A 139 18.27 -11.55 -4.03
N THR A 140 17.82 -12.76 -3.72
CA THR A 140 18.31 -13.51 -2.55
C THR A 140 19.84 -13.56 -2.53
N PRO A 141 20.49 -13.44 -1.36
CA PRO A 141 21.94 -13.49 -1.26
C PRO A 141 22.56 -14.76 -1.89
N PRO A 142 23.82 -14.67 -2.38
CA PRO A 142 24.55 -15.84 -2.84
C PRO A 142 24.61 -16.92 -1.75
N GLY A 143 24.22 -18.16 -2.09
CA GLY A 143 24.22 -19.30 -1.17
C GLY A 143 22.84 -19.76 -0.68
N MET A 144 21.76 -19.04 -1.04
CA MET A 144 20.39 -19.56 -0.87
C MET A 144 20.01 -20.48 -2.04
N SER A 145 19.20 -21.52 -1.75
CA SER A 145 18.85 -22.58 -2.71
C SER A 145 17.86 -22.14 -3.79
N GLU A 146 17.16 -21.02 -3.59
CA GLU A 146 16.15 -20.49 -4.51
C GLU A 146 16.45 -19.01 -4.79
N MET A 147 16.49 -18.63 -6.07
CA MET A 147 16.65 -17.25 -6.50
C MET A 147 15.28 -16.58 -6.51
N THR A 148 15.02 -15.68 -5.56
CA THR A 148 13.81 -14.85 -5.53
C THR A 148 14.15 -13.41 -5.91
N LEU A 149 13.39 -12.83 -6.84
CA LEU A 149 13.45 -11.41 -7.19
C LEU A 149 12.45 -10.62 -6.34
N TYR A 150 12.95 -9.58 -5.67
CA TYR A 150 12.16 -8.61 -4.92
C TYR A 150 12.15 -7.28 -5.65
N ILE A 151 11.00 -6.63 -5.63
CA ILE A 151 10.77 -5.30 -6.17
C ILE A 151 10.45 -4.39 -4.99
N ALA A 152 11.27 -3.39 -4.75
CA ALA A 152 11.11 -2.41 -3.68
C ALA A 152 10.77 -1.05 -4.28
N THR A 153 9.59 -0.52 -3.97
CA THR A 153 9.13 0.80 -4.41
C THR A 153 9.17 1.79 -3.26
N LYS A 154 9.79 2.95 -3.46
CA LYS A 154 9.87 4.00 -2.45
C LYS A 154 8.50 4.59 -2.16
N SER A 155 8.19 4.79 -0.89
CA SER A 155 6.97 5.46 -0.45
C SER A 155 6.94 6.90 -0.95
N ILE A 156 5.81 7.31 -1.50
CA ILE A 156 5.57 8.66 -1.99
C ILE A 156 4.79 9.43 -0.92
N PRO A 157 5.41 10.44 -0.25
CA PRO A 157 4.74 11.20 0.79
C PRO A 157 3.52 11.96 0.26
N ASN A 158 2.44 12.02 1.02
CA ASN A 158 1.22 12.76 0.67
C ASN A 158 0.58 12.34 -0.67
N MET A 159 0.82 11.11 -1.12
CA MET A 159 0.10 10.54 -2.26
C MET A 159 -1.36 10.30 -1.87
N GLU A 160 -2.28 10.74 -2.72
CA GLU A 160 -3.70 10.44 -2.59
C GLU A 160 -4.03 9.18 -3.39
N HIS A 161 -4.60 8.18 -2.72
CA HIS A 161 -5.07 6.97 -3.40
C HIS A 161 -6.29 7.27 -4.24
N MET A 162 -6.35 6.63 -5.41
CA MET A 162 -7.44 6.84 -6.35
C MET A 162 -8.79 6.37 -5.76
N GLU A 163 -8.80 5.40 -4.83
CA GLU A 163 -10.01 4.98 -4.11
C GLU A 163 -10.68 6.09 -3.28
N ASN A 164 -9.89 7.10 -2.85
CA ASN A 164 -10.36 8.22 -2.04
C ASN A 164 -10.62 9.48 -2.86
N ALA A 165 -10.32 9.45 -4.16
CA ALA A 165 -10.49 10.58 -5.05
C ALA A 165 -11.97 10.96 -5.17
N THR A 166 -12.25 12.26 -5.32
CA THR A 166 -13.58 12.74 -5.70
C THR A 166 -13.51 13.23 -7.16
N PRO A 167 -14.04 12.47 -8.13
CA PRO A 167 -13.91 12.75 -9.56
C PRO A 167 -14.76 13.92 -10.08
N SER A 168 -14.97 14.98 -9.29
CA SER A 168 -15.78 16.15 -9.67
C SER A 168 -14.97 17.25 -10.35
N SER A 169 -13.64 17.11 -10.42
CA SER A 169 -12.77 18.07 -11.10
C SER A 169 -12.18 17.49 -12.39
N SER A 170 -12.05 18.32 -13.41
CA SER A 170 -11.40 17.97 -14.69
C SER A 170 -9.98 17.41 -14.49
N ASN A 171 -9.29 17.84 -13.44
CA ASN A 171 -7.95 17.35 -13.12
C ASN A 171 -7.93 15.87 -12.74
N ILE A 172 -8.89 15.39 -11.93
CA ILE A 172 -8.94 13.96 -11.55
C ILE A 172 -9.29 13.09 -12.75
N ILE A 173 -10.16 13.56 -13.65
CA ILE A 173 -10.49 12.86 -14.89
C ILE A 173 -9.23 12.71 -15.77
N ASN A 174 -8.44 13.77 -15.93
CA ASN A 174 -7.19 13.72 -16.68
C ASN A 174 -6.20 12.71 -16.09
N ILE A 175 -6.05 12.67 -14.76
CA ILE A 175 -5.19 11.70 -14.06
C ILE A 175 -5.65 10.26 -14.33
N ILE A 176 -6.96 9.99 -14.25
CA ILE A 176 -7.53 8.67 -14.56
C ILE A 176 -7.24 8.28 -16.01
N MET A 177 -7.38 9.22 -16.95
CA MET A 177 -7.10 8.97 -18.37
C MET A 177 -5.62 8.70 -18.63
N GLU A 178 -4.71 9.42 -17.98
CA GLU A 178 -3.26 9.18 -18.08
C GLU A 178 -2.88 7.80 -17.54
N ILE A 179 -3.41 7.41 -16.37
CA ILE A 179 -3.21 6.06 -15.80
C ILE A 179 -3.75 5.00 -16.76
N HIS A 180 -4.97 5.17 -17.27
CA HIS A 180 -5.60 4.23 -18.19
C HIS A 180 -4.82 4.09 -19.50
N LEU A 181 -4.32 5.20 -20.05
CA LEU A 181 -3.51 5.20 -21.27
C LEU A 181 -2.18 4.48 -21.04
N ALA A 182 -1.47 4.78 -19.96
CA ALA A 182 -0.20 4.14 -19.61
C ALA A 182 -0.39 2.63 -19.40
N SER A 183 -1.40 2.22 -18.62
CA SER A 183 -1.75 0.82 -18.39
C SER A 183 -2.08 0.09 -19.68
N SER A 184 -2.79 0.75 -20.61
CA SER A 184 -3.17 0.16 -21.89
C SER A 184 -1.98 -0.02 -22.84
N ILE A 185 -1.08 0.96 -22.91
CA ILE A 185 0.13 0.90 -23.75
C ILE A 185 1.09 -0.18 -23.24
N LEU A 186 1.23 -0.28 -21.92
CA LEU A 186 2.14 -1.22 -21.26
C LEU A 186 1.51 -2.59 -20.99
N CYS A 187 0.24 -2.78 -21.35
CA CYS A 187 -0.52 -4.00 -21.09
C CYS A 187 -0.51 -4.41 -19.60
N LEU A 188 -0.63 -3.44 -18.70
CA LEU A 188 -0.67 -3.69 -17.26
C LEU A 188 -2.04 -4.24 -16.85
N ALA A 189 -2.01 -5.28 -16.02
CA ALA A 189 -3.17 -5.80 -15.32
C ALA A 189 -3.12 -5.40 -13.84
N ASP A 190 -4.23 -5.59 -13.13
CA ASP A 190 -4.37 -5.26 -11.70
C ASP A 190 -4.15 -3.77 -11.37
N VAL A 191 -4.26 -2.87 -12.35
CA VAL A 191 -4.24 -1.42 -12.10
C VAL A 191 -5.65 -0.97 -11.71
N HIS A 192 -5.97 -1.08 -10.43
CA HIS A 192 -7.24 -0.61 -9.86
C HIS A 192 -7.01 0.50 -8.83
N ALA A 193 -8.09 1.09 -8.30
CA ALA A 193 -8.05 2.32 -7.49
C ALA A 193 -7.17 2.27 -6.21
N ARG A 194 -6.76 1.07 -5.77
CA ARG A 194 -5.84 0.89 -4.65
C ARG A 194 -4.38 0.79 -5.07
N ASN A 195 -4.12 0.47 -6.34
CA ASN A 195 -2.80 0.27 -6.95
C ASN A 195 -2.28 1.50 -7.70
N CYS A 196 -3.10 2.55 -7.73
CA CYS A 196 -2.76 3.82 -8.32
C CYS A 196 -3.29 4.99 -7.48
N GLY A 197 -2.76 6.18 -7.76
CA GLY A 197 -3.07 7.41 -7.06
C GLY A 197 -2.49 8.61 -7.77
N TYR A 198 -2.35 9.70 -7.04
CA TYR A 198 -1.69 10.90 -7.54
C TYR A 198 -0.96 11.67 -6.43
N GLN A 199 0.05 12.43 -6.83
CA GLN A 199 0.74 13.37 -5.97
C GLN A 199 0.86 14.71 -6.70
N ASN A 200 0.37 15.80 -6.12
CA ASN A 200 0.38 17.12 -6.76
C ASN A 200 -0.22 17.10 -8.17
N LEU A 201 -1.35 16.41 -8.35
CA LEU A 201 -2.03 16.17 -9.63
C LEU A 201 -1.23 15.38 -10.68
N LYS A 202 -0.12 14.75 -10.32
CA LYS A 202 0.61 13.82 -11.19
C LYS A 202 0.17 12.38 -10.92
N PRO A 203 -0.17 11.59 -11.95
CA PRO A 203 -0.56 10.20 -11.76
C PRO A 203 0.59 9.33 -11.27
N VAL A 204 0.26 8.34 -10.46
CA VAL A 204 1.20 7.35 -9.94
C VAL A 204 0.58 5.97 -10.02
N ILE A 205 1.27 5.04 -10.66
CA ILE A 205 1.02 3.59 -10.65
C ILE A 205 2.13 2.97 -9.83
N PHE A 206 1.78 2.31 -8.72
CA PHE A 206 2.78 1.76 -7.79
C PHE A 206 2.68 0.24 -7.63
N ASP A 207 1.59 -0.38 -8.12
CA ASP A 207 1.48 -1.82 -8.20
C ASP A 207 0.64 -2.25 -9.42
N PHE A 208 0.93 -3.44 -9.93
CA PHE A 208 0.33 -4.03 -11.13
C PHE A 208 0.86 -5.46 -11.31
N SER A 209 0.27 -6.17 -12.27
CA SER A 209 0.81 -7.40 -12.83
C SER A 209 0.98 -7.26 -14.35
N VAL A 210 1.89 -8.06 -14.93
CA VAL A 210 2.05 -8.17 -16.38
C VAL A 210 1.64 -9.58 -16.80
N PRO A 211 0.50 -9.76 -17.50
CA PRO A 211 0.03 -11.08 -17.87
C PRO A 211 0.97 -11.74 -18.90
N PRO A 212 1.04 -13.09 -18.93
CA PRO A 212 1.69 -13.80 -20.02
C PRO A 212 1.03 -13.46 -21.38
N ASN A 213 1.81 -13.50 -22.46
CA ASN A 213 1.42 -13.05 -23.81
C ASN A 213 0.15 -13.74 -24.36
N ASP A 214 -0.28 -14.84 -23.75
CA ASP A 214 -1.42 -15.65 -24.18
C ASP A 214 -2.75 -15.18 -23.53
N GLU A 215 -2.69 -14.31 -22.51
CA GLU A 215 -3.84 -13.77 -21.78
C GLU A 215 -4.13 -12.30 -22.15
N GLY A 216 -3.99 -11.96 -23.43
CA GLY A 216 -4.11 -10.60 -23.99
C GLY A 216 -5.45 -9.87 -23.85
N ASN A 217 -6.25 -10.14 -22.81
CA ASN A 217 -7.62 -9.65 -22.67
C ASN A 217 -7.94 -8.91 -21.36
N TYR A 218 -7.06 -8.86 -20.34
CA TYR A 218 -7.33 -7.97 -19.22
C TYR A 218 -6.77 -6.57 -19.48
N LYS A 219 -7.49 -5.82 -20.32
CA LYS A 219 -7.32 -4.36 -20.40
C LYS A 219 -8.07 -3.77 -19.22
N MET A 220 -7.38 -2.99 -18.39
CA MET A 220 -7.99 -2.12 -17.39
C MET A 220 -9.21 -1.43 -18.00
N LYS A 221 -10.40 -1.66 -17.46
CA LYS A 221 -11.62 -1.02 -17.92
C LYS A 221 -11.85 0.24 -17.10
N LEU A 222 -12.41 1.28 -17.71
CA LEU A 222 -12.88 2.44 -16.94
C LEU A 222 -13.92 2.04 -15.89
N GLU A 223 -14.64 0.94 -16.12
CA GLU A 223 -15.54 0.28 -15.19
C GLU A 223 -14.85 -0.25 -13.92
N ASP A 224 -13.54 -0.47 -13.92
CA ASP A 224 -12.79 -0.89 -12.72
C ASP A 224 -12.68 0.26 -11.69
N PHE A 225 -13.03 1.49 -12.11
CA PHE A 225 -13.25 2.63 -11.22
C PHE A 225 -14.71 2.80 -10.81
N SER A 226 -15.60 1.85 -11.12
CA SER A 226 -17.04 1.96 -10.83
C SER A 226 -17.39 1.99 -9.34
N HIS A 227 -16.46 1.59 -8.47
CA HIS A 227 -16.56 1.75 -7.02
C HIS A 227 -16.41 3.20 -6.55
N MET A 228 -15.97 4.12 -7.42
CA MET A 228 -16.10 5.55 -7.21
C MET A 228 -17.58 5.97 -7.28
N LYS A 229 -17.92 7.12 -6.69
CA LYS A 229 -19.32 7.58 -6.61
C LYS A 229 -20.05 7.48 -7.97
N PRO A 230 -21.32 7.02 -8.03
CA PRO A 230 -22.02 6.69 -9.29
C PRO A 230 -22.02 7.79 -10.37
N GLN A 231 -22.13 9.07 -9.95
CA GLN A 231 -22.12 10.24 -10.84
C GLN A 231 -20.82 10.37 -11.66
N CYS A 232 -19.74 9.77 -11.18
CA CYS A 232 -18.42 9.84 -11.78
C CYS A 232 -18.23 8.84 -12.91
N VAL A 233 -18.80 7.64 -12.77
CA VAL A 233 -18.77 6.59 -13.81
C VAL A 233 -19.51 7.07 -15.04
N ASP A 234 -20.67 7.69 -14.84
CA ASP A 234 -21.45 8.27 -15.94
C ASP A 234 -20.68 9.37 -16.66
N THR A 235 -19.94 10.23 -15.94
CA THR A 235 -19.16 11.31 -16.56
C THR A 235 -18.01 10.77 -17.42
N ILE A 236 -17.32 9.72 -16.93
CA ILE A 236 -16.20 9.08 -17.64
C ILE A 236 -16.69 8.28 -18.85
N VAL A 237 -17.78 7.53 -18.69
CA VAL A 237 -18.36 6.70 -19.77
C VAL A 237 -19.01 7.56 -20.86
N ASN A 238 -19.62 8.69 -20.51
CA ASN A 238 -20.27 9.60 -21.44
C ASN A 238 -19.34 10.63 -22.11
N ALA A 239 -18.04 10.65 -21.77
CA ALA A 239 -17.02 11.45 -22.46
C ALA A 239 -16.56 10.82 -23.80
N ARG A 240 -17.27 9.80 -24.29
CA ARG A 240 -17.04 9.10 -25.57
C ARG A 240 -17.75 9.77 -26.74
#